data_AF-A0A971BNU1-F1
#
_entry.id   AF-A0A971BNU1-F1
#
_cell.length_a   1.000
_cell.length_b   1.000
_cell.length_c   1.000
_cell.angle_alpha   90.00
_cell.angle_beta   90.00
_cell.angle_gamma   90.00
#
_symmetry.space_group_name_H-M   'P 1'
#
loop_
_entity.id
_entity.type
_entity.pdbx_description
1 polymer ?
#
loop_
_entity_poly.entity_id
_entity_poly.type
_entity_poly.pdbx_seq_one_letter_code
_entity_poly.pdbx_strand_id
1 'polypeptide(L)'
;MSYELKEGSLNGVDNITLHYKSWDVEPKKGCVVIAHGVGEHSGRYNNLINYMDGCQVAFYAPDHRGHGRSGGSRGHINSFNEYVNDLKTFI
;
A
#
# COMPACT_ATOMS: atom_id res chain seq x y z
N MET A 1 -1.28 6.36 -19.52
CA MET A 1 -1.68 5.48 -18.41
C MET A 1 -2.95 6.06 -17.83
N SER A 2 -4.01 5.28 -17.72
CA SER A 2 -5.35 5.75 -17.31
C SER A 2 -5.48 6.01 -15.80
N TYR A 3 -4.47 5.62 -15.02
CA TYR A 3 -4.46 5.76 -13.58
C TYR A 3 -4.13 7.17 -13.09
N GLU A 4 -4.89 7.65 -12.12
CA GLU A 4 -4.56 8.80 -11.28
C GLU A 4 -3.76 8.33 -10.06
N LEU A 5 -2.49 8.73 -9.96
CA LEU A 5 -1.65 8.43 -8.79
C LEU A 5 -1.97 9.39 -7.64
N LYS A 6 -2.26 8.83 -6.47
CA LYS A 6 -2.39 9.55 -5.20
C LYS A 6 -1.44 8.96 -4.17
N GLU A 7 -1.03 9.80 -3.24
CA GLU A 7 -0.29 9.38 -2.06
C GLU A 7 -0.98 9.94 -0.82
N GLY A 8 -0.92 9.20 0.28
CA GLY A 8 -1.51 9.61 1.53
C GLY A 8 -0.90 8.87 2.71
N SER A 9 -1.46 9.11 3.88
CA SER A 9 -1.10 8.39 5.09
C SER A 9 -2.33 8.15 5.94
N LEU A 10 -2.31 7.05 6.69
CA LEU A 10 -3.30 6.75 7.73
C LEU A 10 -2.63 6.35 9.03
N ASN A 11 -3.38 6.37 10.12
CA ASN A 11 -2.91 5.87 11.40
C ASN A 11 -3.13 4.36 11.46
N GLY A 12 -2.03 3.60 11.46
CA GLY A 12 -2.03 2.18 11.76
C GLY A 12 -2.14 1.93 13.27
N VAL A 13 -1.92 0.68 13.66
CA VAL A 13 -1.95 0.29 15.07
C VAL A 13 -0.75 0.89 15.81
N ASP A 14 -0.86 1.09 17.11
CA ASP A 14 0.18 1.68 17.96
C ASP A 14 0.58 3.11 17.55
N ASN A 15 -0.34 3.85 16.90
CA ASN A 15 -0.11 5.19 16.36
C ASN A 15 1.03 5.26 15.35
N ILE A 16 1.35 4.16 14.68
CA ILE A 16 2.31 4.16 13.58
C ILE A 16 1.63 4.76 12.35
N THR A 17 2.14 5.87 11.84
CA THR A 17 1.68 6.43 10.56
C THR A 17 2.12 5.52 9.42
N LEU A 18 1.16 5.06 8.62
CA LEU A 18 1.37 4.24 7.44
C LEU A 18 1.21 5.09 6.19
N HIS A 19 2.26 5.21 5.38
CA HIS A 19 2.19 5.80 4.05
C HIS A 19 1.55 4.82 3.08
N TYR A 20 0.84 5.33 2.08
CA TYR A 20 0.37 4.52 0.97
C TYR A 20 0.44 5.27 -0.35
N LYS A 21 0.49 4.49 -1.43
CA LYS A 21 0.19 4.96 -2.79
C LYS A 21 -1.10 4.31 -3.28
N SER A 22 -1.87 5.04 -4.08
CA SER A 22 -3.00 4.48 -4.80
C SER A 22 -3.02 4.92 -6.26
N TRP A 23 -3.51 4.04 -7.11
CA TRP A 23 -3.72 4.27 -8.53
C TRP A 23 -5.20 4.09 -8.79
N ASP A 24 -5.91 5.21 -8.82
CA ASP A 24 -7.35 5.24 -9.08
C ASP A 24 -7.62 5.23 -10.58
N VAL A 25 -8.76 4.66 -10.98
CA VAL A 25 -9.21 4.63 -12.38
C VAL A 25 -10.74 4.68 -12.42
N GLU A 26 -11.29 5.31 -13.45
CA GLU A 26 -12.73 5.34 -13.71
C GLU A 26 -13.07 4.84 -15.13
N PRO A 27 -14.16 4.08 -15.32
CA PRO A 27 -15.03 3.53 -14.28
C PRO A 27 -14.32 2.41 -13.49
N LYS A 28 -14.46 2.41 -12.16
CA LYS A 28 -13.85 1.39 -11.28
C LYS A 28 -14.70 0.12 -11.18
N LYS A 29 -14.20 -1.02 -11.68
CA LYS A 29 -14.84 -2.34 -11.57
C LYS A 29 -14.52 -3.07 -10.25
N GLY A 30 -13.44 -2.69 -9.59
CA GLY A 30 -13.00 -3.29 -8.34
C GLY A 30 -11.68 -2.70 -7.86
N CYS A 31 -11.14 -3.23 -6.78
CA CYS A 31 -9.86 -2.81 -6.23
C CYS A 31 -8.98 -3.98 -5.81
N VAL A 32 -7.67 -3.74 -5.79
CA VAL A 32 -6.64 -4.65 -5.29
C VAL A 32 -5.79 -3.90 -4.25
N VAL A 33 -5.59 -4.54 -3.10
CA VAL A 33 -4.65 -4.07 -2.08
C VAL A 33 -3.37 -4.89 -2.18
N ILE A 34 -2.25 -4.20 -2.36
CA ILE A 34 -0.92 -4.80 -2.51
C ILE A 34 -0.21 -4.74 -1.16
N ALA A 35 0.04 -5.91 -0.56
CA ALA A 35 0.98 -6.07 0.56
C ALA A 35 2.36 -6.40 0.00
N HIS A 36 3.39 -5.61 0.34
CA HIS A 36 4.71 -5.74 -0.27
C HIS A 36 5.64 -6.71 0.46
N GLY A 37 6.74 -7.11 -0.18
CA GLY A 37 7.73 -8.01 0.41
C GLY A 37 8.65 -7.34 1.43
N VAL A 38 9.45 -8.16 2.13
CA VAL A 38 10.47 -7.70 3.08
C VAL A 38 11.50 -6.80 2.36
N GLY A 39 11.80 -5.65 2.95
CA GLY A 39 12.78 -4.69 2.40
C GLY A 39 12.28 -3.87 1.20
N GLU A 40 11.03 -4.07 0.77
CA GLU A 40 10.42 -3.31 -0.32
C GLU A 40 9.57 -2.14 0.18
N HIS A 41 8.80 -1.54 -0.74
CA HIS A 41 7.80 -0.51 -0.48
C HIS A 41 6.85 -0.35 -1.68
N SER A 42 5.73 0.35 -1.50
CA SER A 42 4.65 0.60 -2.47
C SER A 42 5.14 1.13 -3.84
N GLY A 43 6.22 1.90 -3.85
CA GLY A 43 6.78 2.50 -5.07
C GLY A 43 7.34 1.50 -6.09
N ARG A 44 7.54 0.23 -5.72
CA ARG A 44 8.10 -0.80 -6.61
C ARG A 44 7.11 -1.38 -7.62
N TYR A 45 5.81 -1.14 -7.44
CA TYR A 45 4.75 -1.84 -8.19
C TYR A 45 4.31 -1.18 -9.50
N ASN A 46 4.96 -0.09 -9.93
CA ASN A 46 4.58 0.59 -11.18
C ASN A 46 4.56 -0.34 -12.40
N ASN A 47 5.42 -1.35 -12.47
CA ASN A 47 5.39 -2.34 -13.55
C ASN A 47 4.06 -3.11 -13.63
N LEU A 48 3.54 -3.56 -12.47
CA LEU A 48 2.25 -4.23 -12.36
C LEU A 48 1.11 -3.27 -12.74
N ILE A 49 1.13 -2.05 -12.22
CA ILE A 49 0.11 -1.04 -12.52
C ILE A 49 0.04 -0.77 -14.03
N ASN A 50 1.20 -0.60 -14.67
CA ASN A 50 1.29 -0.35 -16.11
C ASN A 50 0.75 -1.53 -16.92
N TYR A 51 1.06 -2.76 -16.50
CA TYR A 51 0.57 -3.97 -17.15
C TYR A 51 -0.96 -4.10 -17.07
N MET A 52 -1.57 -3.58 -16.00
CA MET A 52 -3.01 -3.63 -15.75
C MET A 52 -3.77 -2.42 -16.31
N ASP A 53 -3.14 -1.58 -17.13
CA ASP A 53 -3.81 -0.42 -17.76
C ASP A 53 -4.99 -0.88 -18.63
N GLY A 54 -6.14 -0.23 -18.49
CA GLY A 54 -7.38 -0.61 -19.18
C GLY A 54 -8.20 -1.73 -18.51
N CYS A 55 -7.68 -2.41 -17.49
CA CYS A 55 -8.44 -3.42 -16.74
C CYS A 55 -9.52 -2.83 -15.81
N GLN A 56 -9.52 -1.51 -15.59
CA GLN A 56 -10.52 -0.81 -14.76
C GLN A 56 -10.53 -1.27 -13.29
N VAL A 57 -9.37 -1.60 -12.73
CA VAL A 57 -9.20 -2.01 -11.32
C VAL A 57 -8.32 -0.99 -10.62
N ALA A 58 -8.76 -0.43 -9.50
CA ALA A 58 -7.93 0.47 -8.70
C ALA A 58 -6.93 -0.31 -7.82
N PHE A 59 -5.77 0.27 -7.59
CA PHE A 59 -4.74 -0.33 -6.74
C PHE A 59 -4.44 0.54 -5.54
N TYR A 60 -4.25 -0.09 -4.39
CA TYR A 60 -3.79 0.56 -3.17
C TYR A 60 -2.63 -0.22 -2.60
N ALA A 61 -1.54 0.45 -2.26
CA ALA A 61 -0.33 -0.17 -1.75
C ALA A 61 0.15 0.61 -0.52
N PRO A 62 -0.20 0.15 0.71
CA PRO A 62 0.42 0.67 1.92
C PRO A 62 1.87 0.22 2.03
N ASP A 63 2.74 1.11 2.52
CA ASP A 63 4.04 0.73 3.05
C ASP A 63 3.83 0.10 4.43
N HIS A 64 4.34 -1.12 4.64
CA HIS A 64 4.27 -1.78 5.94
C HIS A 64 5.01 -0.97 7.01
N ARG A 65 4.63 -1.11 8.29
CA ARG A 65 5.40 -0.52 9.39
C ARG A 65 6.89 -0.88 9.27
N GLY A 66 7.75 0.09 9.54
CA GLY A 66 9.20 -0.02 9.40
C GLY A 66 9.72 -0.06 7.96
N HIS A 67 8.88 0.08 6.94
CA HIS A 67 9.26 0.04 5.53
C HIS A 67 8.90 1.32 4.79
N GLY A 68 9.58 1.58 3.67
CA GLY A 68 9.35 2.75 2.82
C GLY A 68 9.21 4.06 3.61
N ARG A 69 8.08 4.74 3.44
CA ARG A 69 7.76 6.01 4.09
C ARG A 69 6.91 5.88 5.35
N SER A 70 6.48 4.67 5.71
CA SER A 70 5.80 4.41 6.97
C SER A 70 6.73 4.56 8.17
N GLY A 71 6.14 4.91 9.32
CA GLY A 71 6.83 4.98 10.60
C GLY A 71 7.21 3.62 11.16
N GLY A 72 7.75 3.60 12.39
CA GLY A 72 8.23 2.40 13.07
C GLY A 72 9.72 2.13 12.84
N SER A 73 10.28 1.23 13.65
CA SER A 73 11.69 0.85 13.54
C SER A 73 11.93 0.06 12.25
N ARG A 74 13.04 0.35 11.55
CA ARG A 74 13.28 -0.16 10.20
C ARG A 74 13.42 -1.68 10.18
N GLY A 75 12.58 -2.33 9.38
CA GLY A 75 12.55 -3.79 9.22
C GLY A 75 12.18 -4.56 10.50
N HIS A 76 11.58 -3.90 11.50
CA HIS A 76 11.30 -4.52 12.80
C HIS A 76 9.80 -4.57 13.11
N ILE A 77 9.40 -5.69 13.69
CA ILE A 77 8.08 -5.98 14.26
C ILE A 77 8.26 -6.90 15.46
N ASN A 78 7.36 -6.81 16.46
CA ASN A 78 7.39 -7.77 17.57
C ASN A 78 6.66 -9.08 17.22
N SER A 79 5.71 -9.02 16.28
CA SER A 79 4.93 -10.16 15.82
C SER A 79 4.41 -9.92 14.40
N PHE A 80 4.25 -10.98 13.61
CA PHE A 80 3.68 -10.89 12.26
C PHE A 80 2.24 -10.33 12.26
N ASN A 81 1.52 -10.50 13.37
CA ASN A 81 0.18 -9.94 13.54
C ASN A 81 0.16 -8.42 13.49
N GLU A 82 1.27 -7.72 13.75
CA GLU A 82 1.35 -6.28 13.58
C GLU A 82 1.09 -5.86 12.13
N TYR A 83 1.68 -6.56 11.16
CA TYR A 83 1.40 -6.31 9.74
C TYR A 83 -0.06 -6.60 9.38
N VAL A 84 -0.60 -7.71 9.89
CA VAL A 84 -2.00 -8.09 9.64
C VAL A 84 -2.96 -7.04 10.20
N ASN A 85 -2.70 -6.55 11.41
CA ASN A 85 -3.56 -5.57 12.06
C ASN A 85 -3.45 -4.19 11.42
N ASP A 86 -2.26 -3.77 11.01
CA ASP A 86 -2.08 -2.57 10.21
C ASP A 86 -2.84 -2.67 8.89
N LEU A 87 -2.74 -3.80 8.18
CA LEU A 87 -3.45 -3.98 6.91
C LEU A 87 -4.97 -3.96 7.09
N LYS A 88 -5.49 -4.45 8.23
CA LYS A 88 -6.91 -4.34 8.59
C LYS A 88 -7.38 -2.91 8.83
N THR A 89 -6.50 -1.97 9.17
CA THR A 89 -6.89 -0.54 9.24
C THR A 89 -7.02 0.11 7.87
N PHE A 90 -6.53 -0.57 6.83
CA PHE A 90 -6.51 -0.08 5.45
C PHE A 90 -7.71 -0.59 4.62
N ILE A 91 -8.30 -1.72 5.00
CA ILE A 91 -9.39 -2.42 4.28
C ILE A 91 -10.68 -2.33 5.08
#